data_AF-A0A5C1AI32-F1
#
_entry.id   AF-A0A5C1AI32-F1
#
_cell.length_a   1.000
_cell.length_b   1.000
_cell.length_c   1.000
_cell.angle_alpha   90.00
_cell.angle_beta   90.00
_cell.angle_gamma   90.00
#
_symmetry.space_group_name_H-M   'P 1'
#
loop_
_entity.id
_entity.type
_entity.pdbx_description
1 polymer ?
#
loop_
_entity_poly.entity_id
_entity_poly.type
_entity_poly.pdbx_seq_one_letter_code
_entity_poly.pdbx_strand_id
1 'polypeptide(L)'
;MLRLQSSILIEGGEMIFSVNLPAKRESIDDLFLLACRCRRHLIPMEVPSPDDADFRREVQQTLTRAGFARDWSTVGNAYETWRPRSKPPIRSAPRKGAAKAGA
;
A
#
# COMPACT_ATOMS: atom_id res chain seq x y z
N MET A 1 19.30 -12.95 -5.32
CA MET A 1 18.16 -12.30 -5.99
C MET A 1 16.91 -13.09 -5.63
N LEU A 2 16.19 -12.65 -4.59
CA LEU A 2 14.90 -13.24 -4.22
C LEU A 2 13.86 -12.81 -5.26
N ARG A 3 12.96 -13.71 -5.64
CA ARG A 3 11.84 -13.39 -6.52
C ARG A 3 10.58 -13.47 -5.69
N LEU A 4 9.85 -12.37 -5.57
CA LEU A 4 8.49 -12.39 -5.03
C LEU A 4 7.63 -13.29 -5.92
N GLN A 5 6.94 -14.25 -5.32
CA GLN A 5 5.87 -14.95 -6.04
C GLN A 5 4.64 -14.05 -6.05
N SER A 6 3.96 -13.98 -7.19
CA SER A 6 2.74 -13.19 -7.32
C SER A 6 1.71 -13.93 -8.15
N SER A 7 0.45 -13.69 -7.85
CA SER A 7 -0.70 -14.19 -8.59
C SER A 7 -1.69 -13.05 -8.84
N ILE A 8 -2.37 -13.09 -9.98
CA ILE A 8 -3.47 -12.17 -10.27
C ILE A 8 -4.76 -12.91 -9.96
N LEU A 9 -5.55 -12.36 -9.04
CA LEU A 9 -6.90 -12.82 -8.72
C LEU A 9 -7.90 -11.89 -9.40
N ILE A 10 -8.94 -12.45 -10.00
CA ILE A 10 -10.10 -11.69 -10.50
C ILE A 10 -11.28 -12.06 -9.62
N GLU A 11 -11.65 -11.18 -8.70
CA GLU A 11 -12.75 -11.40 -7.76
C GLU A 11 -13.78 -10.29 -7.91
N GLY A 12 -15.05 -10.65 -8.13
CA GLY A 12 -16.14 -9.67 -8.27
C GLY A 12 -15.99 -8.67 -9.45
N GLY A 13 -15.13 -8.96 -10.43
CA GLY A 13 -14.81 -8.05 -11.54
C GLY A 13 -13.69 -7.04 -11.24
N GLU A 14 -13.08 -7.11 -10.06
CA GLU A 14 -11.89 -6.33 -9.69
C GLU A 14 -10.63 -7.21 -9.85
N MET A 15 -9.58 -6.65 -10.46
CA MET A 15 -8.28 -7.32 -10.57
C MET A 15 -7.45 -6.98 -9.32
N ILE A 16 -7.08 -8.00 -8.54
CA ILE A 16 -6.29 -7.87 -7.32
C ILE A 16 -4.95 -8.57 -7.52
N PHE A 17 -3.87 -7.90 -7.10
CA PHE A 17 -2.52 -8.44 -7.20
C PHE A 17 -2.07 -9.02 -5.86
N SER A 18 -2.04 -10.34 -5.73
CA SER A 18 -1.63 -11.01 -4.51
C SER A 18 -0.11 -11.25 -4.54
N VAL A 19 0.59 -10.80 -3.50
CA VAL A 19 2.03 -10.95 -3.34
C VAL A 19 2.30 -11.99 -2.27
N ASN A 20 3.20 -12.92 -2.52
CA ASN A 20 3.77 -13.76 -1.49
C ASN A 20 5.16 -13.22 -1.12
N LEU A 21 5.28 -12.73 0.12
CA LEU A 21 6.52 -12.22 0.67
C LEU A 21 7.23 -13.34 1.43
N PRO A 22 8.39 -13.84 0.96
CA PRO A 22 9.23 -14.64 1.84
C PRO A 22 9.63 -13.76 3.04
N ALA A 23 9.58 -14.33 4.25
CA ALA A 23 9.88 -13.63 5.51
C ALA A 23 11.37 -13.24 5.59
N LYS A 24 11.81 -12.31 4.75
CA LYS A 24 13.17 -11.82 4.58
C LYS A 24 13.13 -10.33 4.27
N ARG A 25 13.97 -9.55 4.95
CA ARG A 25 14.12 -8.09 4.75
C ARG A 25 14.44 -7.69 3.31
N GLU A 26 15.22 -8.50 2.60
CA GLU A 26 15.58 -8.28 1.19
C GLU A 26 14.35 -8.19 0.26
N SER A 27 13.19 -8.68 0.70
CA SER A 27 11.94 -8.66 -0.08
C SER A 27 11.22 -7.30 -0.05
N ILE A 28 11.64 -6.37 0.81
CA ILE A 28 10.99 -5.06 1.00
C ILE A 28 11.25 -4.12 -0.17
N ASP A 29 12.46 -4.10 -0.72
CA ASP A 29 12.79 -3.26 -1.88
C ASP A 29 12.03 -3.73 -3.13
N ASP A 30 11.94 -5.04 -3.33
CA ASP A 30 11.14 -5.64 -4.40
C ASP A 30 9.65 -5.31 -4.23
N LEU A 31 9.13 -5.36 -2.99
CA LEU A 31 7.76 -4.97 -2.67
C LEU A 31 7.51 -3.51 -3.01
N PHE A 32 8.46 -2.61 -2.72
CA PHE A 32 8.33 -1.20 -3.04
C PHE A 32 8.21 -0.96 -4.55
N LEU A 33 9.08 -1.59 -5.34
CA LEU A 33 9.08 -1.47 -6.81
C LEU A 33 7.79 -2.02 -7.40
N LEU A 34 7.35 -3.17 -6.92
CA LEU A 34 6.11 -3.81 -7.34
C LEU A 34 4.89 -2.95 -6.98
N ALA A 35 4.84 -2.41 -5.76
CA ALA A 35 3.78 -1.51 -5.32
C ALA A 35 3.72 -0.25 -6.21
N CYS A 36 4.86 0.37 -6.52
CA CYS A 36 4.91 1.51 -7.44
C CYS A 36 4.30 1.19 -8.81
N ARG A 37 4.52 -0.04 -9.31
CA ARG A 37 3.95 -0.51 -10.58
C ARG A 37 2.44 -0.72 -10.48
N CYS A 38 1.96 -1.41 -9.44
CA CYS A 38 0.53 -1.63 -9.21
C CYS A 38 -0.22 -0.29 -9.04
N ARG A 39 0.38 0.69 -8.36
CA ARG A 39 -0.20 2.03 -8.20
C ARG A 39 -0.43 2.72 -9.54
N ARG A 40 0.52 2.60 -10.48
CA ARG A 40 0.39 3.23 -11.82
C ARG A 40 -0.86 2.76 -12.56
N HIS A 41 -1.28 1.52 -12.30
CA HIS A 41 -2.47 0.92 -12.91
C HIS A 41 -3.69 0.92 -11.98
N LEU A 42 -3.60 1.58 -10.82
CA LEU A 42 -4.65 1.60 -9.79
C LEU A 42 -5.09 0.18 -9.36
N ILE A 43 -4.16 -0.77 -9.38
CA ILE A 43 -4.42 -2.16 -8.99
C ILE A 43 -4.26 -2.31 -7.48
N PRO A 44 -5.29 -2.77 -6.74
CA PRO A 44 -5.18 -3.18 -5.35
C PRO A 44 -4.21 -4.35 -5.17
N MET A 45 -3.58 -4.42 -4.01
CA MET A 45 -2.65 -5.49 -3.67
C MET A 45 -3.09 -6.24 -2.42
N GLU A 46 -2.92 -7.56 -2.42
CA GLU A 46 -2.97 -8.36 -1.20
C GLU A 46 -1.57 -8.71 -0.75
N VAL A 47 -1.32 -8.46 0.52
CA VAL A 47 0.01 -8.62 1.12
C VAL A 47 -0.16 -9.45 2.39
N PRO A 48 0.63 -10.52 2.60
CA PRO A 48 0.58 -11.31 3.81
C PRO A 48 0.89 -10.44 5.02
N SER A 49 0.17 -10.68 6.12
CA SER A 49 0.43 -10.03 7.41
C SER A 49 1.47 -10.85 8.17
N PRO A 50 2.73 -10.40 8.27
CA PRO A 50 3.75 -11.19 8.96
C PRO A 50 3.54 -11.18 10.47
N ASP A 51 3.81 -12.30 11.13
CA ASP A 51 3.72 -12.44 12.60
C ASP A 51 4.77 -11.56 13.32
N ASP A 52 5.92 -11.35 12.67
CA ASP A 52 6.97 -10.45 13.16
C ASP A 52 6.50 -8.98 13.10
N ALA A 53 6.39 -8.36 14.27
CA ALA A 53 5.90 -7.00 14.41
C ALA A 53 6.78 -5.94 13.74
N ASP A 54 8.10 -6.12 13.75
CA ASP A 54 9.06 -5.20 13.13
C ASP A 54 8.99 -5.33 11.60
N PHE A 55 8.96 -6.56 11.09
CA PHE A 55 8.83 -6.80 9.66
C PHE A 55 7.47 -6.32 9.12
N ARG A 56 6.39 -6.53 9.88
CA ARG A 56 5.06 -5.98 9.56
C ARG A 56 5.08 -4.45 9.48
N ARG A 57 5.82 -3.79 10.37
CA ARG A 57 5.98 -2.33 10.36
C ARG A 57 6.75 -1.86 9.12
N GLU A 58 7.81 -2.57 8.73
CA GLU A 58 8.58 -2.29 7.51
C GLU A 58 7.70 -2.43 6.25
N VAL A 59 6.89 -3.49 6.15
CA VAL A 59 5.92 -3.70 5.07
C VAL A 59 4.91 -2.55 5.00
N GLN A 60 4.31 -2.18 6.13
CA GLN A 60 3.33 -1.08 6.20
C GLN A 60 3.94 0.26 5.77
N GLN A 61 5.14 0.58 6.25
CA GLN A 61 5.84 1.81 5.86
C GLN A 61 6.14 1.84 4.36
N THR A 62 6.54 0.70 3.80
CA THR A 62 6.89 0.55 2.39
C THR A 62 5.68 0.77 1.49
N LEU A 63 4.55 0.13 1.79
CA LEU A 63 3.31 0.29 1.02
C LEU A 63 2.73 1.71 1.16
N THR A 64 2.81 2.28 2.34
CA THR A 64 2.40 3.68 2.58
C THR A 64 3.26 4.64 1.75
N ARG A 65 4.59 4.44 1.74
CA ARG A 65 5.54 5.23 0.92
C ARG A 65 5.29 5.06 -0.57
N ALA A 66 4.95 3.85 -1.02
CA ALA A 66 4.59 3.58 -2.41
C ALA A 66 3.27 4.30 -2.80
N GLY A 67 2.42 4.65 -1.83
CA GLY A 67 1.19 5.41 -2.04
C GLY A 67 -0.08 4.57 -1.90
N PHE A 68 -0.02 3.48 -1.14
CA PHE A 68 -1.18 2.68 -0.79
C PHE A 68 -1.78 3.09 0.56
N ALA A 69 -3.04 2.74 0.76
CA ALA A 69 -3.73 2.78 2.03
C ALA A 69 -4.21 1.36 2.35
N ARG A 70 -4.04 0.95 3.60
CA ARG A 70 -4.54 -0.32 4.10
C ARG A 70 -6.06 -0.29 4.13
N ASP A 71 -6.69 -1.37 3.69
CA ASP A 71 -8.13 -1.56 3.83
C ASP A 71 -8.43 -2.11 5.23
N TRP A 72 -9.09 -1.29 6.05
CA TRP A 72 -9.41 -1.63 7.45
C TRP A 72 -10.36 -2.83 7.57
N SER A 73 -11.09 -3.17 6.52
CA SER A 73 -11.98 -4.33 6.50
C SER A 73 -11.23 -5.68 6.50
N THR A 74 -9.94 -5.67 6.16
CA THR A 74 -9.11 -6.89 6.03
C THR A 74 -8.03 -7.01 7.10
N VAL A 75 -8.02 -6.10 8.08
CA VAL A 75 -7.02 -6.11 9.15
C VAL A 75 -7.24 -7.30 10.07
N GLY A 76 -6.18 -8.07 10.33
CA GLY A 76 -6.23 -9.28 11.15
C GLY A 76 -6.43 -10.57 10.36
N ASN A 77 -6.61 -10.47 9.04
CA ASN A 77 -6.57 -11.63 8.15
C ASN A 77 -5.11 -12.03 7.83
N ALA A 78 -4.93 -13.28 7.38
CA ALA A 78 -3.63 -13.77 6.91
C ALA A 78 -3.06 -12.92 5.76
N TYR A 79 -3.95 -12.37 4.93
CA TYR A 79 -3.64 -11.41 3.87
C TYR A 79 -4.45 -10.14 4.09
N GLU A 80 -3.78 -9.01 3.92
CA GLU A 80 -4.40 -7.70 4.05
C GLU A 80 -4.41 -7.00 2.70
N THR A 81 -5.52 -6.36 2.39
CA THR A 81 -5.69 -5.62 1.15
C THR A 81 -5.18 -4.20 1.32
N TRP A 82 -4.44 -3.75 0.32
CA TRP A 82 -3.87 -2.42 0.19
C TRP A 82 -4.38 -1.80 -1.10
N ARG A 83 -5.07 -0.66 -0.98
CA ARG A 83 -5.65 0.04 -2.12
C ARG A 83 -4.77 1.25 -2.49
N PRO A 84 -4.51 1.49 -3.79
CA PRO A 84 -3.75 2.66 -4.21
C PRO A 84 -4.54 3.92 -3.87
N ARG A 85 -3.87 4.93 -3.28
CA ARG A 85 -4.51 6.21 -2.97
C ARG A 85 -4.80 6.95 -4.28
N SER A 86 -6.06 7.18 -4.58
CA SER A 86 -6.51 7.92 -5.78
C SER A 86 -6.11 9.40 -5.77
N LYS A 87 -5.64 9.92 -4.62
CA LYS A 87 -5.03 11.25 -4.49
C LYS A 87 -3.72 11.12 -3.70
N PRO A 88 -2.64 11.82 -4.08
CA PRO A 88 -1.51 12.00 -3.17
C PRO A 88 -2.05 12.57 -1.85
N PRO A 89 -1.48 12.21 -0.68
CA PRO A 89 -1.88 12.85 0.55
C PRO A 89 -1.80 14.35 0.30
N ILE A 90 -2.95 15.03 0.36
CA ILE A 90 -3.00 16.49 0.33
C ILE A 90 -2.13 16.87 1.52
N ARG A 91 -0.89 17.29 1.27
CA ARG A 91 -0.16 18.08 2.25
C ARG A 91 -1.11 19.21 2.51
N SER A 92 -1.76 19.19 3.67
CA SER A 92 -2.55 20.30 4.17
C SER A 92 -1.63 21.50 4.08
N ALA A 93 -1.76 22.31 3.02
CA ALA A 93 -1.04 23.56 2.93
C ALA A 93 -1.43 24.33 4.21
N PRO A 94 -0.48 24.97 4.90
CA PRO A 94 -0.83 25.78 6.06
C PRO A 94 -1.87 26.79 5.60
N ARG A 95 -3.11 26.68 6.11
CA ARG A 95 -4.14 27.70 5.97
C ARG A 95 -3.62 28.94 6.71
N LYS A 96 -2.80 29.76 6.05
CA LYS A 96 -2.69 31.17 6.41
C LYS A 96 -4.03 31.78 6.01
N GLY A 97 -4.78 32.18 7.04
CA GLY A 97 -6.17 32.56 6.95
C GLY A 97 -6.44 33.62 5.89
N ALA A 98 -7.48 33.37 5.10
CA ALA A 98 -8.25 34.44 4.51
C ALA A 98 -9.00 35.14 5.65
N ALA A 99 -8.43 36.23 6.17
CA ALA A 99 -9.21 37.24 6.87
C ALA A 99 -9.67 38.27 5.84
N LYS A 100 -10.95 38.17 5.44
CA LYS A 100 -11.68 39.27 4.81
C LYS A 100 -11.66 40.50 5.73
N ALA A 101 -11.54 41.68 5.16
CA ALA A 101 -12.51 42.77 5.38
C ALA A 101 -12.30 43.84 4.30
N GLY A 102 -13.34 44.09 3.51
CA GLY A 102 -13.46 45.35 2.79
C GLY A 102 -14.03 46.41 3.73
N ALA A 103 -13.54 47.64 3.56
CA ALA A 103 -14.22 48.91 3.76
C ALA A 103 -13.40 49.97 3.01
#